data_AF-A0A821Q859-F1
#
_entry.id   AF-A0A821Q859-F1
#
_cell.length_a   1.000
_cell.length_b   1.000
_cell.length_c   1.000
_cell.angle_alpha   90.00
_cell.angle_beta   90.00
_cell.angle_gamma   90.00
#
_symmetry.space_group_name_H-M   'P 1'
#
loop_
_entity.id
_entity.type
_entity.pdbx_description
1 polymer ?
#
loop_
_entity_poly.entity_id
_entity_poly.type
_entity_poly.pdbx_seq_one_letter_code
_entity_poly.pdbx_strand_id
1 'polypeptide(L)'
;EKLIEKHIYFQTICDGKKDLLPIFIDGQNETDETECDSWLCYNTYSRCDQYWLCKNGADEVNCPSSNCSEYEHECVFPNDTSKVSRLPIHQVGDDIIHCLGATDERYRNLYDE
;
A
#
# COMPACT_ATOMS: atom_id res chain seq x y z
N GLU A 1 -7.05 -14.84 -15.36
CA GLU A 1 -5.82 -14.87 -14.54
C GLU A 1 -4.71 -14.19 -15.32
N LYS A 2 -4.40 -12.94 -14.98
CA LYS A 2 -3.39 -12.13 -15.66
C LYS A 2 -2.14 -12.14 -14.77
N LEU A 3 -1.37 -13.22 -14.83
CA LEU A 3 -0.13 -13.39 -14.07
C LEU A 3 1.00 -12.62 -14.78
N ILE A 4 1.12 -11.33 -14.50
CA ILE A 4 2.28 -10.54 -14.96
C ILE A 4 2.57 -9.43 -13.95
N GLU A 5 3.44 -9.67 -12.99
CA GLU A 5 4.35 -8.61 -12.55
C GLU A 5 5.67 -9.19 -12.04
N LYS A 6 6.79 -8.61 -12.52
CA LYS A 6 8.16 -8.92 -12.06
C LYS A 6 8.56 -8.02 -10.88
N HIS A 7 7.65 -7.13 -10.49
CA HIS A 7 7.77 -6.16 -9.41
C HIS A 7 6.50 -6.28 -8.60
N ILE A 8 6.64 -6.61 -7.31
CA ILE A 8 5.58 -6.47 -6.32
C ILE A 8 5.91 -5.26 -5.46
N TYR A 9 4.89 -4.68 -4.85
CA TYR A 9 5.05 -3.54 -3.96
C TYR A 9 4.75 -3.95 -2.52
N PHE A 10 5.30 -3.25 -1.54
CA PHE A 10 5.06 -3.59 -0.14
C PHE A 10 3.58 -3.52 0.25
N GLN A 11 2.82 -2.61 -0.38
CA GLN A 11 1.38 -2.49 -0.15
C GLN A 11 0.55 -3.66 -0.69
N THR A 12 1.09 -4.47 -1.61
CA THR A 12 0.38 -5.62 -2.20
C THR A 12 0.81 -6.95 -1.57
N ILE A 13 1.67 -6.95 -0.54
CA ILE A 13 2.05 -8.16 0.19
C ILE A 13 0.94 -8.52 1.18
N CYS A 14 0.51 -9.78 1.16
CA CYS A 14 -0.54 -10.33 2.04
C CYS A 14 -1.87 -9.58 1.91
N ASP A 15 -2.21 -9.18 0.68
CA ASP A 15 -3.44 -8.46 0.35
C ASP A 15 -4.60 -9.40 -0.08
N GLY A 16 -4.33 -10.71 -0.11
CA GLY A 16 -5.27 -11.75 -0.54
C GLY A 16 -5.20 -12.06 -2.03
N LYS A 17 -4.31 -11.42 -2.80
CA LYS A 17 -4.08 -11.67 -4.23
C LYS A 17 -2.65 -12.13 -4.44
N LYS A 18 -2.47 -13.10 -5.33
CA LYS A 18 -1.14 -13.57 -5.73
C LYS A 18 -0.65 -12.74 -6.90
N ASP A 19 0.11 -11.70 -6.60
CA ASP A 19 0.75 -10.86 -7.61
C ASP A 19 2.15 -11.39 -7.96
N LEU A 20 2.79 -12.14 -7.05
CA LEU A 20 4.08 -12.78 -7.29
C LEU A 20 3.94 -14.24 -7.76
N LEU A 21 4.67 -14.58 -8.82
CA LEU A 21 4.90 -15.98 -9.20
C LEU A 21 5.65 -16.73 -8.09
N PRO A 22 5.30 -17.99 -7.80
CA PRO A 22 5.99 -18.76 -6.78
C PRO A 22 7.51 -18.80 -7.00
N ILE A 23 8.27 -18.43 -5.95
CA ILE A 23 9.72 -18.48 -5.91
C ILE A 23 10.17 -19.59 -4.96
N PHE A 24 11.24 -20.31 -5.31
CA PHE A 24 11.72 -21.43 -4.51
C PHE A 24 12.75 -20.95 -3.48
N ILE A 25 12.39 -20.96 -2.19
CA ILE A 25 13.23 -20.53 -1.07
C ILE A 25 13.19 -21.62 0.01
N ASP A 26 14.35 -22.01 0.56
CA ASP A 26 14.48 -22.98 1.66
C ASP A 26 13.69 -24.30 1.49
N GLY A 27 13.56 -24.76 0.25
CA GLY A 27 12.88 -26.02 -0.08
C GLY A 27 11.37 -25.89 -0.30
N GLN A 28 10.82 -24.68 -0.26
CA GLN A 28 9.39 -24.40 -0.42
C GLN A 28 9.13 -23.36 -1.52
N ASN A 29 7.91 -23.39 -2.07
CA ASN A 29 7.46 -22.41 -3.05
C ASN A 29 6.72 -21.28 -2.32
N GLU A 30 7.36 -20.12 -2.25
CA GLU A 30 6.88 -18.93 -1.58
C GLU A 30 6.20 -17.97 -2.56
N THR A 31 5.15 -17.29 -2.13
CA THR A 31 4.57 -16.13 -2.83
C THR A 31 4.50 -14.93 -1.88
N ASP A 32 4.09 -13.79 -2.40
CA ASP A 32 3.66 -12.59 -1.64
C ASP A 32 2.52 -12.83 -0.64
N GLU A 33 1.88 -14.00 -0.70
CA GLU A 33 0.75 -14.43 0.14
C GLU A 33 1.14 -15.57 1.10
N THR A 34 2.44 -15.80 1.30
CA THR A 34 2.95 -16.84 2.22
C THR A 34 3.50 -16.21 3.49
N GLU A 35 3.38 -16.91 4.62
CA GLU A 35 3.79 -16.43 5.95
C GLU A 35 3.15 -15.09 6.39
N CYS A 36 1.93 -14.80 5.94
CA CYS A 36 1.23 -13.56 6.30
C CYS A 36 0.95 -13.37 7.79
N ASP A 37 1.06 -14.41 8.61
CA ASP A 37 1.01 -14.26 10.08
C ASP A 37 2.16 -13.39 10.62
N SER A 38 3.27 -13.31 9.89
CA SER A 38 4.42 -12.42 10.17
C SER A 38 4.21 -11.00 9.62
N TRP A 39 3.24 -10.80 8.73
CA TRP A 39 2.90 -9.52 8.13
C TRP A 39 1.62 -8.98 8.73
N LEU A 40 1.74 -8.08 9.71
CA LEU A 40 0.57 -7.53 10.41
C LEU A 40 -0.40 -6.91 9.40
N CYS A 41 -1.66 -7.36 9.41
CA CYS A 41 -2.70 -6.83 8.54
C CYS A 41 -2.95 -5.33 8.77
N TYR A 42 -2.61 -4.79 9.95
CA TYR A 42 -2.60 -3.36 10.24
C TYR A 42 -1.13 -2.89 10.27
N ASN A 43 -0.66 -2.38 9.14
CA ASN A 43 0.70 -1.89 9.01
C ASN A 43 0.69 -0.50 8.35
N THR A 44 1.86 0.09 8.14
CA THR A 44 1.95 1.43 7.56
C THR A 44 1.30 1.50 6.17
N TYR A 45 1.29 0.42 5.40
CA TYR A 45 0.76 0.34 4.04
C TYR A 45 -0.73 0.08 3.98
N SER A 46 -1.27 -0.70 4.92
CA SER A 46 -2.70 -1.06 4.98
C SER A 46 -3.54 -0.18 5.90
N ARG A 47 -2.93 0.61 6.79
CA ARG A 47 -3.69 1.44 7.73
C ARG A 47 -4.36 2.60 7.00
N CYS A 48 -5.68 2.71 7.17
CA CYS A 48 -6.52 3.79 6.70
C CYS A 48 -6.44 4.00 5.19
N ASP A 49 -6.36 2.89 4.46
CA ASP A 49 -6.30 2.85 3.00
C ASP A 49 -7.65 2.46 2.37
N GLN A 50 -8.73 2.49 3.15
CA GLN A 50 -10.10 2.16 2.75
C GLN A 50 -10.29 0.69 2.32
N TYR A 51 -9.26 -0.16 2.43
CA TYR A 51 -9.35 -1.59 2.19
C TYR A 51 -9.38 -2.35 3.50
N TRP A 52 -10.31 -3.30 3.58
CA TRP A 52 -10.50 -4.07 4.78
C TRP A 52 -9.68 -5.37 4.71
N LEU A 53 -8.42 -5.30 5.15
CA LEU A 53 -7.45 -6.40 5.18
C LEU A 53 -7.52 -7.19 6.49
N CYS A 54 -7.64 -6.50 7.64
CA CYS A 54 -7.78 -7.20 8.92
C CYS A 54 -9.17 -7.81 9.10
N LYS A 55 -9.30 -9.08 9.51
CA LYS A 55 -10.61 -9.74 9.76
C LYS A 55 -11.57 -8.95 10.67
N ASN A 56 -11.04 -8.13 11.58
CA ASN A 56 -11.81 -7.30 12.51
C ASN A 56 -11.85 -5.80 12.14
N GLY A 57 -11.20 -5.39 11.04
CA GLY A 57 -11.17 -4.01 10.56
C GLY A 57 -10.23 -3.09 11.32
N ALA A 58 -9.25 -3.67 12.05
CA ALA A 58 -8.33 -2.90 12.87
C ALA A 58 -7.44 -1.91 12.09
N ASP A 59 -7.22 -2.17 10.81
CA ASP A 59 -6.55 -1.33 9.82
C ASP A 59 -7.33 -0.04 9.51
N GLU A 60 -8.65 -0.12 9.43
CA GLU A 60 -9.53 0.98 8.98
C GLU A 60 -10.26 1.73 10.11
N VAL A 61 -9.86 1.50 11.36
CA VAL A 61 -10.44 2.19 12.53
C VAL A 61 -9.45 3.17 13.17
N ASN A 62 -10.02 4.21 13.80
CA ASN A 62 -9.28 5.31 14.41
C ASN A 62 -8.29 5.98 13.43
N CYS A 63 -8.75 6.18 12.19
CA CYS A 63 -8.00 6.92 11.20
C CYS A 63 -7.93 8.41 11.59
N PRO A 64 -6.77 9.05 11.45
CA PRO A 64 -6.66 10.47 11.67
C PRO A 64 -7.61 11.21 10.73
N SER A 65 -8.36 12.18 11.27
CA SER A 65 -9.12 13.09 10.43
C SER A 65 -8.11 13.87 9.57
N SER A 66 -8.14 13.66 8.26
CA SER A 66 -7.28 14.38 7.33
C SER A 66 -7.53 15.89 7.48
N ASN A 67 -6.45 16.64 7.73
CA ASN A 67 -6.45 18.11 7.67
C ASN A 67 -6.08 18.60 6.26
N CYS A 68 -6.12 17.72 5.26
CA CYS A 68 -5.88 18.07 3.86
C CYS A 68 -7.20 18.50 3.21
N SER A 69 -7.11 19.41 2.24
CA SER A 69 -8.28 19.67 1.39
C SER A 69 -8.60 18.45 0.52
N GLU A 70 -9.78 18.41 -0.09
CA GLU A 70 -10.19 17.35 -1.03
C GLU A 70 -9.24 17.17 -2.24
N TYR A 71 -8.32 18.12 -2.46
CA TYR A 71 -7.34 18.11 -3.56
C TYR A 71 -5.91 17.87 -3.10
N GLU A 72 -5.72 17.35 -1.89
CA GLU A 72 -4.42 17.11 -1.27
C GLU A 72 -4.39 15.76 -0.55
N HIS A 73 -3.25 15.05 -0.66
CA HIS A 73 -2.97 13.80 0.03
C HIS A 73 -1.97 14.03 1.16
N GLU A 74 -2.22 13.40 2.31
CA GLU A 74 -1.34 13.47 3.47
C GLU A 74 -0.07 12.65 3.20
N CYS A 75 1.09 13.31 3.21
CA CYS A 75 2.34 12.73 2.69
C CYS A 75 3.51 13.06 3.61
N VAL A 76 4.32 12.06 3.96
CA VAL A 76 5.64 12.30 4.55
C VAL A 76 6.68 12.23 3.45
N PHE A 77 7.33 13.35 3.12
CA PHE A 77 8.31 13.37 2.05
C PHE A 77 9.65 12.71 2.48
N PRO A 78 10.33 11.95 1.60
CA PRO A 78 11.62 11.35 1.90
C PRO A 78 12.72 12.37 2.28
N ASN A 79 12.60 13.61 1.80
CA ASN A 79 13.54 14.69 2.07
C ASN A 79 13.28 15.43 3.41
N ASP A 80 12.12 15.24 4.03
CA ASP A 80 11.74 15.86 5.29
C ASP A 80 10.75 14.97 6.06
N THR A 81 11.31 14.00 6.78
CA THR A 81 10.56 13.00 7.54
C THR A 81 10.04 13.51 8.88
N SER A 82 10.37 14.76 9.24
CA SER A 82 10.05 15.36 10.54
C SER A 82 8.61 15.86 10.65
N LYS A 83 7.93 15.98 9.51
CA LYS A 83 6.57 16.51 9.44
C LYS A 83 5.73 15.78 8.41
N VAL A 84 4.44 15.79 8.66
CA VAL A 84 3.45 15.45 7.66
C VAL A 84 3.19 16.67 6.77
N SER A 85 3.30 16.49 5.46
CA SER A 85 3.10 17.49 4.42
C SER A 85 1.90 17.13 3.54
N ARG A 86 1.60 17.98 2.54
CA ARG A 86 0.48 17.79 1.61
C ARG A 86 1.02 17.62 0.20
N LEU A 87 0.68 16.51 -0.45
CA LEU A 87 0.96 16.25 -1.86
C LEU A 87 -0.26 16.65 -2.69
N PRO A 88 -0.12 17.45 -3.76
CA PRO A 88 -1.21 17.72 -4.69
C PRO A 88 -1.82 16.45 -5.29
N ILE A 89 -3.15 16.39 -5.38
CA ILE A 89 -3.87 15.17 -5.83
C ILE A 89 -3.50 14.69 -7.24
N HIS A 90 -2.98 15.56 -8.12
CA HIS A 90 -2.56 15.18 -9.48
C HIS A 90 -1.25 14.37 -9.52
N GLN A 91 -0.54 14.28 -8.39
CA GLN A 91 0.68 13.48 -8.22
C GLN A 91 0.41 12.19 -7.44
N VAL A 92 -0.87 11.88 -7.17
CA VAL A 92 -1.29 10.68 -6.45
C VAL A 92 -1.70 9.65 -7.48
N GLY A 93 -1.10 8.46 -7.44
CA GLY A 93 -1.35 7.38 -8.40
C GLY A 93 -0.73 7.67 -9.77
N ASP A 94 0.33 8.46 -9.84
CA ASP A 94 1.01 8.80 -11.11
C ASP A 94 2.18 7.86 -11.46
N ASP A 95 2.26 6.72 -10.75
CA ASP A 95 3.32 5.71 -10.79
C ASP A 95 4.70 6.23 -10.32
N ILE A 96 4.76 7.41 -9.70
CA ILE A 96 5.97 7.99 -9.12
C ILE A 96 5.81 8.06 -7.60
N ILE A 97 6.72 7.39 -6.87
CA ILE A 97 6.69 7.44 -5.40
C ILE A 97 7.22 8.79 -4.90
N HIS A 98 6.31 9.65 -4.44
CA HIS A 98 6.62 10.90 -3.76
C HIS A 98 6.65 10.75 -2.24
N CYS A 99 5.79 9.90 -1.68
CA CYS A 99 5.64 9.75 -0.25
C CYS A 99 6.45 8.57 0.31
N LEU A 100 6.96 8.73 1.53
CA LEU A 100 7.55 7.63 2.27
C LEU A 100 6.52 6.51 2.44
N GLY A 101 6.91 5.30 2.06
CA GLY A 101 6.02 4.16 2.07
C GLY A 101 5.03 4.13 0.90
N ALA A 102 5.27 4.91 -0.17
CA ALA A 102 4.46 4.91 -1.38
C ALA A 102 2.98 5.13 -1.11
N THR A 103 2.66 6.00 -0.14
CA THR A 103 1.28 6.24 0.30
C THR A 103 0.42 6.91 -0.76
N ASP A 104 1.07 7.71 -1.60
CA ASP A 104 0.51 8.35 -2.79
C ASP A 104 0.21 7.35 -3.90
N GLU A 105 0.91 6.22 -3.95
CA GLU A 105 0.79 5.21 -5.01
C GLU A 105 0.04 3.94 -4.56
N ARG A 106 -0.70 4.00 -3.45
CA ARG A 106 -1.51 2.86 -2.96
C ARG A 106 -2.68 2.55 -3.87
N TYR A 107 -3.27 3.58 -4.48
CA TYR A 107 -4.33 3.41 -5.46
C TYR A 107 -3.71 3.53 -6.84
N ARG A 108 -3.33 2.38 -7.42
CA ARG A 108 -3.18 2.32 -8.88
C ARG A 108 -4.52 2.77 -9.46
N ASN A 109 -4.52 3.82 -10.27
CA ASN A 109 -5.73 4.48 -10.76
C ASN A 109 -6.83 3.46 -11.10
N LEU A 110 -7.98 3.56 -10.44
CA LEU A 110 -9.23 2.91 -10.86
C LEU A 110 -9.80 3.54 -12.15
N TYR A 111 -9.05 4.42 -12.81
CA TYR A 111 -9.42 5.11 -14.06
C TYR A 111 -8.72 4.54 -15.30
N ASP A 112 -8.04 3.40 -15.19
CA ASP A 112 -7.77 2.57 -16.37
C ASP A 112 -9.03 1.70 -16.66
N GLU A 113 -10.08 2.35 -17.20
CA GLU A 113 -11.16 1.67 -17.94
C GLU A 113 -10.71 1.24 -19.34
#